data_AF-A0A250L996-F1
#
_entry.id   AF-A0A250L996-F1
#
_cell.length_a   1.000
_cell.length_b   1.000
_cell.length_c   1.000
_cell.angle_alpha   90.00
_cell.angle_beta   90.00
_cell.angle_gamma   90.00
#
_symmetry.space_group_name_H-M   'P 1'
#
loop_
_entity.id
_entity.type
_entity.pdbx_description
1 polymer ?
#
loop_
_entity_poly.entity_id
_entity_poly.type
_entity_poly.pdbx_seq_one_letter_code
_entity_poly.pdbx_strand_id
1 'polypeptide(L)'
;MQMNRELENKLVDTYPAIYQALSPRFSGSCLFECDDGWYAIIDRLSCRLEAQARKSLLLVLEVKEKLGGLRFRVRGNVTGEVDAWLASAANLSQCKCERCGDPAKLRGHTDGRVRTLCPTCAATMHYLLE
;
A
#
# COMPACT_ATOMS: atom_id res chain seq x y z
N MET A 1 -3.72 10.32 -5.28
CA MET A 1 -3.48 9.63 -3.99
C MET A 1 -2.00 9.43 -3.91
N GLN A 2 -1.39 9.92 -2.84
CA GLN A 2 0.05 9.92 -2.68
C GLN A 2 0.34 9.91 -1.19
N MET A 3 1.21 8.99 -0.79
CA MET A 3 1.69 8.93 0.57
C MET A 3 2.58 10.15 0.83
N ASN A 4 2.51 10.68 2.04
CA ASN A 4 3.38 11.74 2.49
C ASN A 4 4.84 11.38 2.22
N ARG A 5 5.62 12.31 1.66
CA ARG A 5 7.02 12.10 1.29
C ARG A 5 7.90 11.68 2.46
N GLU A 6 7.63 12.15 3.68
CA GLU A 6 8.38 11.75 4.87
C GLU A 6 8.16 10.27 5.21
N LEU A 7 6.92 9.80 5.07
CA LEU A 7 6.56 8.40 5.30
C LEU A 7 7.13 7.50 4.19
N GLU A 8 7.02 7.94 2.94
CA GLU A 8 7.59 7.27 1.76
C GLU A 8 9.11 7.11 1.91
N ASN A 9 9.84 8.20 2.18
CA ASN A 9 11.29 8.17 2.38
C ASN A 9 11.66 7.25 3.54
N LYS A 10 10.92 7.33 4.66
CA LYS A 10 11.17 6.47 5.82
C LYS A 10 11.06 4.98 5.46
N LEU A 11 10.10 4.57 4.62
CA LEU A 11 9.99 3.17 4.17
C LEU A 11 11.18 2.76 3.30
N VAL A 12 11.55 3.61 2.34
CA VAL A 12 12.67 3.33 1.42
C VAL A 12 14.00 3.26 2.17
N ASP A 13 14.24 4.19 3.09
CA ASP A 13 15.47 4.25 3.89
C ASP A 13 15.56 3.09 4.90
N THR A 14 14.42 2.64 5.44
CA THR A 14 14.39 1.54 6.42
C THR A 14 14.53 0.16 5.77
N TYR A 15 14.01 -0.01 4.54
CA TYR A 15 13.97 -1.30 3.83
C TYR A 15 14.64 -1.21 2.44
N PRO A 16 15.94 -0.87 2.38
CA PRO A 16 16.61 -0.57 1.11
C PRO A 16 16.75 -1.80 0.21
N ALA A 17 16.88 -3.02 0.75
CA ALA A 17 17.13 -4.21 -0.08
C ALA A 17 15.93 -4.56 -0.95
N ILE A 18 14.70 -4.39 -0.46
CA ILE A 18 13.51 -4.64 -1.27
C ILE A 18 13.15 -3.45 -2.16
N TYR A 19 13.44 -2.21 -1.75
CA TYR A 19 13.05 -1.01 -2.49
C TYR A 19 14.07 -0.51 -3.51
N GLN A 20 15.27 -1.10 -3.59
CA GLN A 20 16.33 -0.67 -4.53
C GLN A 20 15.94 -0.65 -6.02
N ALA A 21 14.90 -1.39 -6.42
CA ALA A 21 14.41 -1.45 -7.79
C ALA A 21 13.09 -0.68 -7.99
N LEU A 22 12.55 -0.08 -6.92
CA LEU A 22 11.31 0.68 -6.99
C LEU A 22 11.61 2.01 -7.69
N SER A 23 10.83 2.30 -8.72
CA SER A 23 10.93 3.55 -9.48
C SER A 23 9.55 4.15 -9.68
N PRO A 24 9.45 5.48 -9.72
CA PRO A 24 8.18 6.14 -9.92
C PRO A 24 7.69 5.85 -11.34
N ARG A 25 6.38 5.68 -11.51
CA ARG A 25 5.77 5.38 -12.81
C ARG A 25 6.02 6.50 -13.84
N PHE A 26 6.08 7.74 -13.37
CA PHE A 26 6.41 8.91 -14.16
C PHE A 26 7.56 9.67 -13.48
N SER A 27 8.42 10.31 -14.27
CA SER A 27 9.52 11.10 -13.70
C SER A 27 8.97 12.19 -12.78
N GLY A 28 9.44 12.21 -11.53
CA GLY A 28 8.99 13.16 -10.50
C GLY A 28 7.69 12.78 -9.77
N SER A 29 7.08 11.61 -10.02
CA SER A 29 5.93 11.12 -9.23
C SER A 29 6.37 10.46 -7.91
N CYS A 30 5.40 10.11 -7.04
CA CYS A 30 5.65 9.25 -5.89
C CYS A 30 6.08 7.85 -6.31
N LEU A 31 6.71 7.17 -5.36
CA LEU A 31 6.97 5.73 -5.40
C LEU A 31 5.74 4.93 -4.92
N PHE A 32 4.95 5.49 -3.99
CA PHE A 32 3.77 4.87 -3.39
C PHE A 32 2.49 5.61 -3.81
N GLU A 33 1.71 4.98 -4.68
CA GLU A 33 0.44 5.52 -5.21
C GLU A 33 -0.75 5.11 -4.29
N CYS A 34 -0.65 5.37 -2.99
CA CYS A 34 -1.69 5.14 -1.98
C CYS A 34 -1.62 6.23 -0.90
N ASP A 35 -2.60 6.33 0.01
CA ASP A 35 -2.62 7.35 1.06
C ASP A 35 -2.04 6.83 2.41
N ASP A 36 -1.78 7.76 3.34
CA ASP A 36 -1.02 7.54 4.58
C ASP A 36 -1.61 6.51 5.54
N GLY A 37 -2.92 6.27 5.50
CA GLY A 37 -3.62 5.36 6.41
C GLY A 37 -3.16 3.91 6.28
N TRP A 38 -2.51 3.55 5.17
CA TRP A 38 -1.93 2.23 4.95
C TRP A 38 -0.45 2.13 5.29
N TYR A 39 0.20 3.21 5.75
CA TYR A 39 1.60 3.22 6.13
C TYR A 39 1.96 2.07 7.07
N ALA A 40 1.17 1.86 8.14
CA ALA A 40 1.45 0.79 9.11
C ALA A 40 1.31 -0.63 8.53
N ILE A 41 0.45 -0.82 7.52
CA ILE A 41 0.31 -2.12 6.82
C ILE A 41 1.56 -2.35 5.96
N ILE A 42 1.94 -1.32 5.20
CA ILE A 42 3.10 -1.33 4.31
C ILE A 42 4.39 -1.53 5.09
N ASP A 43 4.58 -0.83 6.22
CA ASP A 43 5.76 -0.94 7.08
C ASP A 43 5.94 -2.38 7.62
N ARG A 44 4.88 -2.97 8.18
CA ARG A 44 4.90 -4.35 8.69
C ARG A 44 5.18 -5.37 7.59
N LEU A 45 4.60 -5.18 6.40
CA LEU A 45 4.86 -6.04 5.26
C LEU A 45 6.32 -5.89 4.79
N SER A 46 6.80 -4.66 4.67
CA SER A 46 8.17 -4.33 4.23
C SER A 46 9.21 -4.96 5.16
N CYS A 47 9.02 -4.89 6.47
CA CYS A 47 9.88 -5.53 7.46
C CYS A 47 10.03 -7.04 7.22
N ARG A 48 8.92 -7.75 6.94
CA ARG A 48 8.94 -9.19 6.65
C ARG A 48 9.62 -9.51 5.33
N LEU A 49 9.36 -8.70 4.29
CA LEU A 49 9.96 -8.89 2.97
C LEU A 49 11.48 -8.61 3.01
N GLU A 50 11.92 -7.55 3.69
CA GLU A 50 13.32 -7.19 3.86
C GLU A 50 14.10 -8.32 4.54
N ALA A 51 13.54 -8.93 5.59
CA ALA A 51 14.14 -10.07 6.26
C ALA A 51 14.36 -11.29 5.34
N GLN A 52 13.53 -11.45 4.31
CA GLN A 52 13.65 -12.51 3.31
C GLN A 52 14.40 -12.08 2.03
N ALA A 53 14.67 -10.79 1.86
CA ALA A 53 15.22 -10.24 0.62
C ALA A 53 16.55 -10.88 0.22
N ARG A 54 17.43 -11.17 1.21
CA ARG A 54 18.72 -11.82 0.95
C ARG A 54 18.61 -13.27 0.47
N LYS A 55 17.55 -13.99 0.87
CA LYS A 55 17.35 -15.41 0.50
C LYS A 55 16.59 -15.54 -0.81
N SER A 56 15.59 -14.68 -0.99
CA SER A 56 14.63 -14.78 -2.08
C SER A 56 14.82 -13.75 -3.18
N LEU A 57 15.84 -12.88 -3.09
CA LEU A 57 16.11 -11.81 -4.04
C LEU A 57 14.85 -10.96 -4.31
N LEU A 58 14.10 -10.69 -3.26
CA LEU A 58 12.82 -9.98 -3.35
C LEU A 58 13.05 -8.51 -3.63
N LEU A 59 12.37 -8.02 -4.66
CA LEU A 59 12.39 -6.63 -5.07
C LEU A 59 10.96 -6.13 -5.27
N VAL A 60 10.61 -5.02 -4.65
CA VAL A 60 9.31 -4.36 -4.85
C VAL A 60 9.32 -3.62 -6.18
N LEU A 61 8.26 -3.81 -6.96
CA LEU A 61 8.06 -3.17 -8.26
C LEU A 61 6.95 -2.12 -8.24
N GLU A 62 5.94 -2.29 -7.38
CA GLU A 62 4.78 -1.42 -7.35
C GLU A 62 4.13 -1.45 -5.97
N VAL A 63 3.79 -0.27 -5.43
CA VAL A 63 2.95 -0.12 -4.25
C VAL A 63 1.87 0.90 -4.55
N LYS A 64 0.62 0.45 -4.67
CA LYS A 64 -0.50 1.33 -5.04
C LYS A 64 -1.83 0.87 -4.51
N GLU A 65 -2.79 1.78 -4.50
CA GLU A 65 -4.20 1.40 -4.40
C GLU A 65 -4.71 0.82 -5.72
N LYS A 66 -5.55 -0.21 -5.59
CA LYS A 66 -6.31 -0.79 -6.68
C LYS A 66 -7.64 -1.33 -6.20
N LEU A 67 -8.73 -0.71 -6.65
CA LEU A 67 -10.11 -1.10 -6.35
C LEU A 67 -10.40 -1.16 -4.83
N GLY A 68 -9.87 -0.19 -4.08
CA GLY A 68 -9.98 -0.08 -2.62
C GLY A 68 -9.09 -1.05 -1.83
N GLY A 69 -8.17 -1.76 -2.49
CA GLY A 69 -7.17 -2.61 -1.84
C GLY A 69 -5.75 -2.19 -2.17
N LEU A 70 -4.82 -2.52 -1.28
CA LEU A 70 -3.38 -2.37 -1.48
C LEU A 70 -2.90 -3.43 -2.45
N ARG A 71 -2.29 -2.99 -3.54
CA ARG A 71 -1.51 -3.81 -4.44
C ARG A 71 -0.03 -3.60 -4.14
N PHE A 72 0.63 -4.70 -3.79
CA PHE A 72 2.04 -4.73 -3.49
C PHE A 72 2.71 -5.77 -4.40
N ARG A 73 3.35 -5.33 -5.48
CA ARG A 73 3.94 -6.25 -6.48
C ARG A 73 5.41 -6.44 -6.20
N VAL A 74 5.85 -7.70 -6.18
CA VAL A 74 7.25 -8.08 -5.99
C VAL A 74 7.76 -8.92 -7.16
N ARG A 75 9.08 -8.94 -7.33
CA ARG A 75 9.85 -9.86 -8.19
C ARG A 75 10.83 -10.63 -7.31
N GLY A 76 11.15 -11.86 -7.70
CA GLY A 76 12.13 -12.71 -7.02
C GLY A 76 11.56 -14.11 -6.81
N ASN A 77 12.16 -14.85 -5.88
CA ASN A 77 11.66 -16.15 -5.45
C ASN A 77 10.53 -15.97 -4.42
N VAL A 78 9.31 -15.79 -4.93
CA VAL A 78 8.10 -15.65 -4.12
C VAL A 78 7.69 -17.02 -3.58
N THR A 79 7.91 -17.23 -2.29
CA THR A 79 7.46 -18.44 -1.59
C THR A 79 5.98 -18.32 -1.23
N GLY A 80 5.35 -19.45 -0.89
CA GLY A 80 3.96 -19.43 -0.40
C GLY A 80 3.77 -18.59 0.88
N GLU A 81 4.81 -18.46 1.70
CA GLU A 81 4.79 -17.57 2.87
C GLU A 81 4.76 -16.09 2.46
N VAL A 82 5.58 -15.70 1.49
CA VAL A 82 5.56 -14.33 0.94
C VAL A 82 4.21 -14.01 0.32
N ASP A 83 3.65 -14.94 -0.46
CA ASP A 83 2.32 -14.78 -1.06
C ASP A 83 1.23 -14.60 0.00
N ALA A 84 1.27 -15.39 1.08
CA ALA A 84 0.35 -15.26 2.20
C ALA A 84 0.46 -13.89 2.90
N TRP A 85 1.67 -13.32 3.03
CA TRP A 85 1.85 -11.97 3.58
C TRP A 85 1.28 -10.88 2.66
N LEU A 86 1.51 -10.99 1.35
CA LEU A 86 0.95 -10.06 0.37
C LEU A 86 -0.59 -10.10 0.38
N ALA A 87 -1.18 -11.30 0.39
CA ALA A 87 -2.61 -11.49 0.50
C ALA A 87 -3.17 -10.94 1.82
N SER A 88 -2.48 -11.17 2.94
CA SER A 88 -2.87 -10.63 4.24
C SER A 88 -2.86 -9.10 4.26
N ALA A 89 -1.82 -8.47 3.69
CA ALA A 89 -1.75 -7.01 3.58
C ALA A 89 -2.87 -6.44 2.70
N ALA A 90 -3.16 -7.08 1.56
CA ALA A 90 -4.28 -6.72 0.70
C ALA A 90 -5.63 -6.83 1.44
N ASN A 91 -5.87 -7.91 2.16
CA ASN A 91 -7.10 -8.09 2.94
C ASN A 91 -7.23 -7.04 4.07
N LEU A 92 -6.14 -6.76 4.79
CA LEU A 92 -6.13 -5.73 5.84
C LEU A 92 -6.41 -4.34 5.29
N SER A 93 -5.89 -4.02 4.10
CA SER A 93 -6.11 -2.72 3.47
C SER A 93 -7.58 -2.47 3.11
N GLN A 94 -8.34 -3.53 2.79
CA GLN A 94 -9.77 -3.45 2.46
C GLN A 94 -10.68 -3.19 3.67
N CYS A 95 -10.15 -3.28 4.89
CA CYS A 95 -10.89 -2.96 6.11
C CYS A 95 -10.28 -1.78 6.89
N LYS A 96 -9.30 -1.09 6.31
CA LYS A 96 -8.57 0.03 6.92
C LYS A 96 -8.63 1.26 6.01
N CYS A 97 -8.99 2.39 6.58
CA CYS A 97 -9.15 3.64 5.86
C CYS A 97 -7.84 4.01 5.19
N GLU A 98 -7.88 4.24 3.88
CA GLU A 98 -6.72 4.65 3.10
C GLU A 98 -6.07 5.93 3.62
N ARG A 99 -6.84 6.83 4.24
CA ARG A 99 -6.34 8.14 4.70
C ARG A 99 -5.84 8.18 6.14
N CYS A 100 -6.56 7.54 7.07
CA CYS A 100 -6.26 7.64 8.50
C CYS A 100 -5.93 6.30 9.18
N GLY A 101 -6.19 5.17 8.53
CA GLY A 101 -5.95 3.83 9.11
C GLY A 101 -7.05 3.33 10.06
N ASP A 102 -8.13 4.10 10.29
CA ASP A 102 -9.28 3.64 11.07
C ASP A 102 -10.04 2.50 10.38
N PRO A 103 -10.86 1.72 11.12
CA PRO A 103 -11.77 0.75 10.49
C PRO A 103 -12.62 1.39 9.38
N ALA A 104 -12.67 0.73 8.24
CA ALA A 104 -13.29 1.24 7.02
C ALA A 104 -13.96 0.15 6.22
N LYS A 105 -14.73 0.58 5.22
CA LYS A 105 -15.37 -0.28 4.22
C LYS A 105 -15.10 0.29 2.83
N LEU A 106 -15.23 -0.56 1.81
CA LEU A 106 -15.21 -0.14 0.42
C LEU A 106 -16.40 0.79 0.13
N ARG A 107 -16.14 1.90 -0.53
CA ARG A 107 -17.13 2.94 -0.86
C ARG A 107 -16.97 3.39 -2.29
N GLY A 108 -18.09 3.62 -2.96
CA GLY A 108 -18.13 4.24 -4.29
C GLY A 108 -18.13 5.76 -4.23
N HIS A 109 -17.69 6.37 -5.32
CA HIS A 109 -17.85 7.79 -5.61
C HIS A 109 -18.72 7.95 -6.87
N THR A 110 -19.33 9.10 -7.06
CA THR A 110 -20.26 9.38 -8.17
C THR A 110 -19.63 9.27 -9.56
N ASP A 111 -18.30 9.33 -9.65
CA ASP A 111 -17.52 9.14 -10.88
C ASP A 111 -17.06 7.69 -11.13
N GLY A 112 -17.56 6.73 -10.35
CA GLY A 112 -17.24 5.31 -10.48
C GLY A 112 -15.92 4.87 -9.83
N ARG A 113 -15.17 5.78 -9.18
CA ARG A 113 -14.03 5.38 -8.35
C ARG A 113 -14.50 4.67 -7.09
N VAL A 114 -13.69 3.74 -6.60
CA VAL A 114 -13.92 3.02 -5.34
C VAL A 114 -12.70 3.15 -4.44
N ARG A 115 -12.93 3.32 -3.14
CA ARG A 115 -11.88 3.44 -2.11
C ARG A 115 -12.35 2.85 -0.79
N THR A 116 -11.42 2.38 0.02
CA THR A 116 -11.69 1.94 1.40
C THR A 116 -11.54 3.11 2.37
N LEU A 117 -12.66 3.65 2.85
CA LEU A 117 -12.69 4.87 3.67
C LEU A 117 -13.58 4.71 4.91
N CYS A 118 -13.13 5.26 6.04
CA CYS A 118 -13.99 5.44 7.22
C CYS A 118 -15.06 6.50 6.94
N PRO A 119 -16.19 6.54 7.69
CA PRO A 119 -17.27 7.49 7.44
C PRO A 119 -16.82 8.96 7.38
N THR A 120 -15.92 9.37 8.29
CA THR A 120 -15.40 10.73 8.36
C THR A 120 -14.60 11.11 7.11
N CYS A 121 -13.66 10.25 6.69
CA CYS A 121 -12.86 10.49 5.49
C CYS A 121 -13.71 10.41 4.21
N ALA A 122 -14.69 9.51 4.17
CA ALA A 122 -15.61 9.38 3.05
C ALA A 122 -16.44 10.66 2.87
N ALA A 123 -17.04 11.19 3.95
CA ALA A 123 -17.79 12.44 3.91
C ALA A 123 -16.91 13.62 3.47
N THR A 124 -15.69 13.71 4.00
CA THR A 124 -14.71 14.76 3.63
C THR A 124 -14.35 14.71 2.14
N MET A 125 -14.35 13.52 1.54
CA MET A 125 -14.00 13.31 0.13
C MET A 125 -15.21 13.16 -0.78
N HIS A 126 -16.43 13.36 -0.27
CA HIS A 126 -17.68 13.21 -1.01
C HIS A 126 -17.92 11.79 -1.57
N TYR A 127 -17.43 10.76 -0.89
CA TYR A 127 -17.75 9.36 -1.18
C TYR A 127 -19.10 8.98 -0.58
N LEU A 128 -19.78 8.04 -1.23
CA LEU A 128 -21.07 7.52 -0.78
C LEU A 128 -20.90 6.75 0.54
N LEU A 129 -21.81 7.00 1.48
CA LEU A 129 -21.80 6.36 2.80
C LEU A 129 -22.52 5.01 2.85
N GLU A 130 -23.18 4.64 1.75
CA GLU A 130 -23.90 3.37 1.56
C GLU A 130 -23.03 2.15 1.83
#